data_AF-A0A9E0L8L6-F1
#
_entry.id   AF-A0A9E0L8L6-F1
#
_cell.length_a   1.000
_cell.length_b   1.000
_cell.length_c   1.000
_cell.angle_alpha   90.00
_cell.angle_beta   90.00
_cell.angle_gamma   90.00
#
_symmetry.space_group_name_H-M   'P 1'
#
loop_
_entity.id
_entity.type
_entity.pdbx_description
1 polymer ?
#
loop_
_entity_poly.entity_id
_entity_poly.type
_entity_poly.pdbx_seq_one_letter_code
_entity_poly.pdbx_strand_id
1 'polypeptide(L)'
;MPARRLLTMRQIRRALRLHHDGAATRDIGRVLGVARSTVQDALKGAAAANLPWPLPEDLTDEALEARLFARTGVVSGARRRPEPDWGLLVRELKRPGVNMTILWEEYRQVWPDGYGYSRFCDLLRGFEQRLSPVMWQHHVAGDKAFVDYSGKRLGITDPATGLVLSMPR
;
A
#
# COMPACT_ATOMS: atom_id res chain seq x y z
N MET A 1 1.87 9.04 3.00
CA MET A 1 2.91 9.45 3.96
C MET A 1 4.21 9.62 3.18
N PRO A 2 4.78 10.84 3.06
CA PRO A 2 6.09 10.98 2.43
C PRO A 2 7.13 10.18 3.24
N ALA A 3 8.08 9.55 2.56
CA ALA A 3 9.14 8.78 3.18
C ALA A 3 9.82 9.60 4.28
N ARG A 4 10.06 8.99 5.44
CA ARG A 4 10.58 9.66 6.66
C ARG A 4 11.89 10.37 6.30
N ARG A 5 11.86 11.71 6.25
CA ARG A 5 13.02 12.55 5.93
C ARG A 5 14.09 12.36 7.03
N LEU A 6 15.24 11.78 6.69
CA LEU A 6 16.36 11.57 7.63
C LEU A 6 17.33 12.76 7.67
N LEU A 7 17.31 13.65 6.67
CA LEU A 7 18.14 14.86 6.58
C LEU A 7 17.33 16.07 6.13
N THR A 8 17.69 17.25 6.64
CA THR A 8 17.21 18.55 6.14
C THR A 8 18.00 18.99 4.90
N MET A 9 17.44 19.86 4.04
CA MET A 9 18.14 20.36 2.84
C MET A 9 19.45 21.07 3.19
N ARG A 10 19.46 21.83 4.29
CA ARG A 10 20.68 22.44 4.84
C ARG A 10 21.76 21.39 5.18
N GLN A 11 21.37 20.27 5.77
CA GLN A 11 22.31 19.17 6.06
C GLN A 11 22.80 18.49 4.78
N ILE A 12 21.95 18.34 3.77
CA ILE A 12 22.34 17.78 2.46
C ILE A 12 23.37 18.67 1.76
N ARG A 13 23.12 19.99 1.68
CA ARG A 13 24.09 20.95 1.11
C ARG A 13 25.43 20.90 1.84
N ARG A 14 25.41 20.81 3.17
CA ARG A 14 26.63 20.69 3.99
C ARG A 14 27.34 19.36 3.77
N ALA A 15 26.61 18.26 3.61
CA ALA A 15 27.19 16.95 3.29
C ALA A 15 27.89 16.96 1.92
N LEU A 16 27.26 17.54 0.90
CA LEU A 16 27.83 17.68 -0.44
C LEU A 16 29.11 18.52 -0.42
N ARG A 17 29.10 19.65 0.30
CA ARG A 17 30.28 20.49 0.50
C ARG A 17 31.45 19.70 1.11
N LEU A 18 31.21 19.10 2.28
CA LEU A 18 32.26 18.39 3.00
C LEU A 18 32.81 17.21 2.19
N HIS A 19 31.96 16.54 1.41
CA HIS A 19 32.41 15.47 0.53
C HIS A 19 33.30 15.97 -0.60
N HIS A 20 32.94 17.10 -1.21
CA HIS A 20 33.77 17.75 -2.24
C HIS A 20 35.11 18.24 -1.67
N ASP A 21 35.11 18.73 -0.43
CA ASP A 21 36.32 19.15 0.31
C ASP A 21 37.22 17.96 0.73
N GLY A 22 36.87 16.72 0.34
CA GLY A 22 37.68 15.51 0.55
C GLY A 22 37.41 14.77 1.86
N ALA A 23 36.39 15.16 2.64
CA ALA A 23 36.06 14.49 3.89
C ALA A 23 35.48 13.08 3.65
N ALA A 24 35.90 12.12 4.45
CA ALA A 24 35.35 10.77 4.41
C ALA A 24 33.89 10.76 4.93
N THR A 25 33.04 9.91 4.35
CA THR A 25 31.60 9.85 4.69
C THR A 25 31.32 9.60 6.17
N ARG A 26 32.24 8.92 6.87
CA ARG A 26 32.14 8.67 8.32
C ARG A 26 32.30 9.96 9.13
N ASP A 27 33.21 10.84 8.71
CA ASP A 27 33.54 12.08 9.40
C ASP A 27 32.46 13.12 9.12
N ILE A 28 31.92 13.12 7.91
CA ILE A 28 30.72 13.90 7.54
C ILE A 28 29.53 13.49 8.44
N GLY A 29 29.29 12.18 8.62
CA GLY A 29 28.22 11.70 9.50
C GLY A 29 28.40 12.18 10.94
N ARG A 30 29.64 12.14 11.46
CA ARG A 30 29.98 12.64 12.80
C ARG A 30 29.74 14.15 12.94
N VAL A 31 30.13 14.95 11.94
CA VAL A 31 29.93 16.41 11.94
C VAL A 31 28.44 16.78 11.85
N LEU A 32 27.65 16.01 11.11
CA LEU A 32 26.23 16.27 10.91
C LEU A 32 25.31 15.62 11.95
N GLY A 33 25.85 14.75 12.82
CA GLY A 33 25.09 14.03 13.83
C GLY A 33 24.18 12.94 13.27
N VAL A 34 24.57 12.31 12.17
CA VAL A 34 23.75 11.32 11.44
C VAL A 34 24.53 10.07 11.09
N ALA A 35 23.82 8.96 10.89
CA ALA A 35 24.44 7.70 10.53
C ALA A 35 25.21 7.81 9.20
N ARG A 36 26.36 7.11 9.11
CA ARG A 36 27.17 7.04 7.88
C ARG A 36 26.34 6.64 6.66
N SER A 37 25.45 5.65 6.82
CA SER A 37 24.56 5.17 5.75
C SER A 37 23.69 6.29 5.20
N THR A 38 23.12 7.13 6.06
CA THR A 38 22.30 8.27 5.67
C THR A 38 23.08 9.29 4.83
N VAL A 39 24.34 9.55 5.17
CA VAL A 39 25.23 10.40 4.35
C VAL A 39 25.50 9.75 2.99
N GLN A 40 25.79 8.44 2.96
CA GLN A 40 26.03 7.71 1.72
C GLN A 40 24.82 7.74 0.79
N ASP A 41 23.61 7.58 1.35
CA ASP A 41 22.37 7.60 0.58
C ASP A 41 22.11 8.99 -0.01
N ALA A 42 22.39 10.06 0.74
CA ALA A 42 22.29 11.43 0.25
C ALA A 42 23.26 11.71 -0.90
N LEU A 43 24.52 11.28 -0.79
CA LEU A 43 25.53 11.44 -1.84
C LEU A 43 25.18 10.63 -3.10
N LYS A 44 24.70 9.39 -2.92
CA LYS A 44 24.20 8.57 -4.03
C LYS A 44 23.00 9.22 -4.72
N GLY A 45 22.07 9.78 -3.96
CA GLY A 45 20.92 10.52 -4.48
C GLY A 45 21.34 11.73 -5.31
N ALA A 46 22.31 12.51 -4.83
CA ALA A 46 22.85 13.65 -5.55
C ALA A 46 23.56 13.26 -6.85
N ALA A 47 24.39 12.20 -6.81
CA ALA A 47 25.03 11.65 -8.01
C ALA A 47 23.99 11.14 -9.03
N ALA A 48 22.96 10.42 -8.57
CA ALA A 48 21.88 9.92 -9.43
C ALA A 48 20.99 11.04 -10.03
N ALA A 49 20.97 12.21 -9.39
CA ALA A 49 20.31 13.41 -9.87
C ALA A 49 21.23 14.30 -10.73
N ASN A 50 22.46 13.86 -11.02
CA ASN A 50 23.49 14.60 -11.76
C ASN A 50 23.67 16.04 -11.26
N LEU A 51 23.64 16.23 -9.94
CA LEU A 51 23.82 17.56 -9.36
C LEU A 51 25.31 17.94 -9.41
N PRO A 52 25.66 19.08 -10.05
CA PRO A 52 27.01 19.58 -10.03
C PRO A 52 27.37 20.13 -8.64
N TRP A 53 28.67 20.19 -8.36
CA TRP A 53 29.21 20.97 -7.25
C TRP A 53 30.19 22.01 -7.79
N PRO A 54 30.12 23.29 -7.37
CA PRO A 54 29.16 23.85 -6.41
C PRO A 54 27.72 23.84 -6.95
N LEU A 55 26.75 23.80 -6.02
CA LEU A 55 25.35 23.93 -6.41
C LEU A 55 25.10 25.36 -6.92
N PRO A 56 24.27 25.55 -7.97
CA PRO A 56 23.91 26.87 -8.47
C PRO A 56 23.28 27.74 -7.36
N GLU A 57 23.61 29.04 -7.32
CA GLU A 57 23.13 29.97 -6.29
C GLU A 57 21.60 30.19 -6.35
N ASP A 58 21.03 30.04 -7.55
CA ASP A 58 19.60 30.12 -7.86
C ASP A 58 18.84 28.83 -7.51
N LEU A 59 19.53 27.75 -7.12
CA LEU A 59 18.88 26.49 -6.75
C LEU A 59 18.27 26.58 -5.35
N THR A 60 16.94 26.78 -5.29
CA THR A 60 16.19 26.80 -4.03
C THR A 60 16.17 25.42 -3.34
N ASP A 61 15.82 25.40 -2.05
CA ASP A 61 15.69 24.14 -1.29
C ASP A 61 14.57 23.26 -1.85
N GLU A 62 13.48 23.85 -2.35
CA GLU A 62 12.39 23.12 -3.01
C GLU A 62 12.85 22.49 -4.33
N ALA A 63 13.62 23.23 -5.14
CA ALA A 63 14.14 22.72 -6.40
C ALA A 63 15.20 21.62 -6.19
N LEU A 64 16.05 21.77 -5.16
CA LEU A 64 16.99 20.75 -4.73
C LEU A 64 16.25 19.49 -4.26
N GLU A 65 15.22 19.65 -3.44
CA GLU A 65 14.36 18.54 -3.00
C GLU A 65 13.72 17.83 -4.19
N ALA A 66 13.10 18.58 -5.10
CA ALA A 66 12.47 18.04 -6.28
C ALA A 66 13.46 17.21 -7.11
N ARG A 67 14.71 17.65 -7.29
CA ARG A 67 15.72 16.90 -8.04
C ARG A 67 16.22 15.65 -7.33
N LEU A 68 16.52 15.75 -6.03
CA LEU A 68 17.02 14.62 -5.23
C LEU A 68 15.97 13.52 -5.06
N PHE A 69 14.70 13.91 -4.95
CA PHE A 69 13.60 13.01 -4.66
C PHE A 69 12.63 12.81 -5.84
N ALA A 70 12.94 13.36 -7.03
CA ALA A 70 12.17 13.10 -8.26
C ALA A 70 12.07 11.61 -8.60
N ARG A 71 13.13 10.84 -8.31
CA ARG A 71 13.17 9.38 -8.56
C ARG A 71 12.58 8.54 -7.42
N THR A 72 12.49 9.09 -6.21
CA THR A 72 11.58 8.57 -5.17
C THR A 72 10.14 8.99 -5.40
N GLY A 73 9.88 9.74 -6.47
CA GLY A 73 8.66 9.69 -7.26
C GLY A 73 8.48 8.36 -8.01
N VAL A 74 8.60 7.23 -7.31
CA VAL A 74 7.52 6.26 -7.50
C VAL A 74 6.32 7.02 -7.02
N VAL A 75 5.51 7.58 -7.94
CA VAL A 75 4.18 8.06 -7.59
C VAL A 75 3.59 6.93 -6.76
N SER A 76 3.47 7.17 -5.46
CA SER A 76 2.95 6.18 -4.53
C SER A 76 1.49 6.01 -4.93
N GLY A 77 1.23 5.08 -5.85
CA GLY A 77 -0.07 4.96 -6.51
C GLY A 77 -0.04 4.63 -8.00
N ALA A 78 1.05 4.86 -8.75
CA ALA A 78 1.12 4.43 -10.15
C ALA A 78 1.36 2.93 -10.23
N ARG A 79 0.26 2.18 -10.27
CA ARG A 79 0.22 0.72 -10.47
C ARG A 79 0.92 0.42 -11.81
N ARG A 80 2.11 -0.21 -11.78
CA ARG A 80 2.92 -0.51 -12.99
C ARG A 80 2.36 -1.62 -13.89
N ARG A 81 1.32 -2.34 -13.44
CA ARG A 81 0.72 -3.48 -14.13
C ARG A 81 -0.79 -3.25 -14.24
N PRO A 82 -1.45 -3.81 -15.26
CA PRO A 82 -2.90 -3.70 -15.43
C PRO A 82 -3.60 -4.24 -14.19
N GLU A 83 -4.60 -3.50 -13.74
CA GLU A 83 -5.39 -3.87 -12.57
C GLU A 83 -6.71 -4.51 -13.00
N PRO A 84 -7.12 -5.59 -12.32
CA PRO A 84 -8.49 -6.08 -12.45
C PRO A 84 -9.47 -5.11 -11.79
N ASP A 85 -10.77 -5.28 -12.08
CA ASP A 85 -11.82 -4.65 -11.29
C ASP A 85 -11.87 -5.29 -9.89
N TRP A 86 -11.23 -4.63 -8.93
CA TRP A 86 -11.19 -5.07 -7.53
C TRP A 86 -12.59 -5.18 -6.90
N GLY A 87 -13.54 -4.33 -7.31
CA GLY A 87 -14.90 -4.35 -6.79
C GLY A 87 -15.66 -5.59 -7.24
N LEU A 88 -15.51 -5.98 -8.50
CA LEU A 88 -16.05 -7.23 -9.03
C LEU A 88 -15.45 -8.44 -8.31
N LEU A 89 -14.12 -8.48 -8.14
CA LEU A 89 -13.42 -9.59 -7.49
C LEU A 89 -13.89 -9.83 -6.04
N VAL A 90 -14.09 -8.76 -5.26
CA VAL A 90 -14.63 -8.89 -3.88
C VAL A 90 -16.04 -9.49 -3.90
N ARG A 91 -16.85 -9.21 -4.92
CA ARG A 91 -18.21 -9.78 -5.05
C ARG A 91 -18.15 -11.24 -5.47
N GLU A 92 -17.27 -11.60 -6.40
CA GLU A 92 -17.08 -12.98 -6.86
C GLU A 92 -16.54 -13.88 -5.74
N LEU A 93 -15.63 -13.40 -4.90
CA LEU A 93 -15.13 -14.14 -3.72
C LEU A 93 -16.23 -14.55 -2.73
N LYS A 94 -17.39 -13.89 -2.75
CA LYS A 94 -18.54 -14.26 -1.88
C LYS A 94 -19.38 -15.40 -2.45
N ARG A 95 -19.13 -15.85 -3.68
CA ARG A 95 -19.89 -16.91 -4.33
C ARG A 95 -19.38 -18.29 -3.89
N PRO A 96 -20.26 -19.28 -3.68
CA PRO A 96 -19.84 -20.62 -3.32
C PRO A 96 -18.88 -21.22 -4.35
N GLY A 97 -17.77 -21.80 -3.88
CA GLY A 97 -16.78 -22.47 -4.73
C GLY A 97 -15.72 -21.55 -5.36
N VAL A 98 -15.86 -20.22 -5.26
CA VAL A 98 -14.85 -19.28 -5.74
C VAL A 98 -13.78 -19.10 -4.67
N ASN A 99 -12.51 -19.11 -5.08
CA ASN A 99 -11.38 -18.84 -4.21
C ASN A 99 -10.37 -17.88 -4.87
N MET A 100 -9.44 -17.38 -4.06
CA MET A 100 -8.43 -16.41 -4.49
C MET A 100 -7.55 -16.90 -5.64
N THR A 101 -7.22 -18.20 -5.65
CA THR A 101 -6.37 -18.80 -6.67
C THR A 101 -7.05 -18.76 -8.03
N ILE A 102 -8.32 -19.16 -8.10
CA ILE A 102 -9.13 -19.15 -9.34
C ILE A 102 -9.16 -17.74 -9.95
N LEU A 103 -9.48 -16.73 -9.13
CA LEU A 103 -9.57 -15.34 -9.60
C LEU A 103 -8.22 -14.79 -10.07
N TRP A 104 -7.13 -15.19 -9.43
CA TRP A 104 -5.79 -14.82 -9.86
C TRP A 104 -5.40 -15.51 -11.18
N GLU A 105 -5.75 -16.79 -11.36
CA GLU A 105 -5.50 -17.53 -12.59
C GLU A 105 -6.25 -16.91 -13.77
N GLU A 106 -7.53 -16.58 -13.61
CA GLU A 106 -8.34 -15.87 -14.62
C GLU A 106 -7.72 -14.51 -14.99
N TYR A 107 -7.29 -13.74 -13.98
CA TYR A 107 -6.59 -12.49 -14.20
C TYR A 107 -5.29 -12.69 -15.01
N ARG A 108 -4.53 -13.75 -14.73
CA ARG A 108 -3.26 -14.08 -15.41
C ARG A 108 -3.45 -14.61 -16.83
N GLN A 109 -4.59 -15.23 -17.13
CA GLN A 109 -4.96 -15.62 -18.48
C GLN A 109 -5.16 -14.40 -19.37
N VAL A 110 -5.79 -13.35 -18.85
CA VAL A 110 -5.97 -12.07 -19.58
C VAL A 110 -4.69 -11.24 -19.58
N TRP A 111 -3.92 -11.27 -18.48
CA TRP A 111 -2.69 -10.50 -18.31
C TRP A 111 -1.49 -11.40 -17.97
N PRO A 112 -0.82 -11.99 -18.99
CA PRO A 112 0.35 -12.85 -18.82
C PRO A 112 1.57 -12.15 -18.20
N ASP A 113 1.60 -10.82 -18.14
CA ASP A 113 2.60 -10.02 -17.41
C ASP A 113 2.00 -9.27 -16.21
N GLY A 114 0.78 -9.62 -15.83
CA GLY A 114 0.08 -9.09 -14.66
C GLY A 114 0.73 -9.46 -13.32
N TYR A 115 0.17 -9.00 -12.20
CA TYR A 115 0.67 -9.29 -10.86
C TYR A 115 0.84 -10.79 -10.56
N GLY A 116 1.95 -11.13 -9.90
CA GLY A 116 2.11 -12.44 -9.27
C GLY A 116 1.17 -12.62 -8.07
N TYR A 117 0.91 -13.87 -7.69
CA TYR A 117 -0.12 -14.24 -6.71
C TYR A 117 -0.03 -13.45 -5.40
N SER A 118 1.14 -13.40 -4.77
CA SER A 118 1.31 -12.69 -3.48
C SER A 118 0.93 -11.21 -3.59
N ARG A 119 1.38 -10.53 -4.65
CA ARG A 119 1.10 -9.10 -4.85
C ARG A 119 -0.37 -8.86 -5.16
N PHE A 120 -0.99 -9.74 -5.93
CA PHE A 120 -2.43 -9.69 -6.23
C PHE A 120 -3.25 -9.76 -4.93
N CYS A 121 -2.94 -10.73 -4.06
CA CYS A 121 -3.59 -10.89 -2.76
C CYS A 121 -3.44 -9.65 -1.87
N ASP A 122 -2.24 -9.05 -1.82
CA ASP A 122 -2.00 -7.84 -1.03
C ASP A 122 -2.80 -6.64 -1.54
N LEU A 123 -2.90 -6.48 -2.86
CA LEU A 123 -3.65 -5.40 -3.48
C LEU A 123 -5.16 -5.52 -3.21
N LEU A 124 -5.70 -6.74 -3.31
CA LEU A 124 -7.10 -7.00 -3.03
C LEU A 124 -7.44 -6.79 -1.55
N ARG A 125 -6.62 -7.29 -0.62
CA ARG A 125 -6.80 -7.00 0.82
C ARG A 125 -6.72 -5.51 1.12
N GLY A 126 -5.76 -4.80 0.52
CA GLY A 126 -5.64 -3.35 0.67
C GLY A 126 -6.82 -2.59 0.05
N PHE A 127 -7.51 -3.17 -0.94
CA PHE A 127 -8.79 -2.67 -1.44
C PHE A 127 -9.92 -2.95 -0.44
N GLU A 128 -10.07 -4.17 0.07
CA GLU A 128 -11.09 -4.53 1.06
C GLU A 128 -11.04 -3.67 2.33
N GLN A 129 -9.85 -3.36 2.83
CA GLN A 129 -9.68 -2.47 3.99
C GLN A 129 -10.25 -1.06 3.77
N ARG A 130 -10.33 -0.60 2.51
CA ARG A 130 -10.92 0.68 2.14
C ARG A 130 -12.44 0.62 1.97
N LEU A 131 -13.02 -0.58 1.90
CA LEU A 131 -14.45 -0.79 1.70
C LEU A 131 -15.27 -0.73 3.00
N SER A 132 -14.63 -0.68 4.17
CA SER A 132 -15.35 -0.76 5.46
C SER A 132 -15.60 0.61 6.09
N PRO A 133 -16.81 1.17 5.98
CA PRO A 133 -17.34 2.04 7.02
C PRO A 133 -17.64 1.17 8.25
N VAL A 134 -16.99 1.47 9.38
CA VAL A 134 -17.27 0.81 10.65
C VAL A 134 -18.43 1.55 11.31
N MET A 135 -19.57 0.89 11.54
CA MET A 135 -20.65 1.42 12.36
C MET A 135 -20.61 0.74 13.74
N TRP A 136 -20.28 1.51 14.77
CA TRP A 136 -20.39 1.05 16.15
C TRP A 136 -21.86 0.98 16.55
N GLN A 137 -22.38 -0.24 16.73
CA GLN A 137 -23.72 -0.45 17.26
C GLN A 137 -23.64 -0.64 18.77
N HIS A 138 -24.23 0.28 19.54
CA HIS A 138 -24.42 0.09 20.97
C HIS A 138 -25.57 -0.90 21.19
N HIS A 139 -25.29 -2.03 21.85
CA HIS A 139 -26.29 -3.01 22.26
C HIS A 139 -26.52 -2.92 23.77
N VAL A 140 -27.77 -2.65 24.16
CA VAL A 140 -28.21 -2.78 25.56
C VAL A 140 -28.45 -4.27 25.84
N ALA A 141 -27.93 -4.77 26.97
CA ALA A 141 -28.10 -6.16 27.35
C ALA A 141 -29.59 -6.52 27.45
N GLY A 142 -30.01 -7.60 26.77
CA GLY A 142 -31.39 -8.10 26.77
C GLY A 142 -32.33 -7.45 25.74
N ASP A 143 -31.90 -6.43 25.00
CA ASP A 143 -32.75 -5.70 24.05
C ASP A 143 -32.92 -6.43 22.69
N LYS A 144 -31.91 -7.22 22.27
CA LYS A 144 -31.93 -7.93 20.98
C LYS A 144 -31.30 -9.32 21.10
N ALA A 145 -31.90 -10.29 20.40
CA ALA A 145 -31.34 -11.62 20.17
C ALA A 145 -31.16 -11.84 18.67
N PHE A 146 -29.99 -12.32 18.26
CA PHE A 146 -29.68 -12.67 16.88
C PHE A 146 -29.63 -14.19 16.76
N VAL A 147 -30.32 -14.74 15.76
CA VAL A 147 -30.29 -16.16 15.41
C VAL A 147 -29.70 -16.26 14.02
N ASP A 148 -28.52 -16.86 13.91
CA ASP A 148 -27.91 -17.17 12.61
C ASP A 148 -28.04 -18.66 12.33
N TYR A 149 -28.49 -19.00 11.14
CA TYR A 149 -28.62 -20.38 10.68
C TYR A 149 -27.41 -20.75 9.84
N SER A 150 -26.88 -21.97 9.98
CA SER A 150 -25.60 -22.42 9.40
C SER A 150 -25.58 -22.59 7.86
N GLY A 151 -26.36 -21.79 7.12
CA GLY A 151 -26.39 -21.76 5.65
C GLY A 151 -27.22 -22.88 5.01
N LYS A 152 -27.62 -23.90 5.77
CA LYS A 152 -28.61 -24.89 5.32
C LYS A 152 -30.01 -24.40 5.68
N ARG A 153 -30.86 -24.20 4.67
CA ARG A 153 -32.27 -23.87 4.88
C ARG A 153 -32.92 -24.98 5.68
N LEU A 154 -33.40 -24.68 6.87
CA LEU A 154 -34.30 -25.56 7.60
C LEU A 154 -35.63 -25.56 6.84
N GLY A 155 -36.05 -26.75 6.41
CA GLY A 155 -37.41 -26.97 5.92
C GLY A 155 -38.33 -27.07 7.12
N ILE A 156 -39.35 -26.23 7.18
CA ILE A 156 -40.42 -26.34 8.16
C ILE A 156 -41.49 -27.22 7.53
N THR A 157 -41.69 -28.41 8.07
CA THR A 157 -42.76 -29.30 7.65
C THR A 157 -44.03 -28.92 8.40
N ASP A 158 -45.07 -28.55 7.67
CA ASP A 158 -46.40 -28.36 8.24
C ASP A 158 -46.94 -29.73 8.71
N PRO A 159 -47.25 -29.90 10.01
CA PRO A 159 -47.73 -31.18 10.54
C PRO A 159 -49.13 -31.57 10.06
N ALA A 160 -49.94 -30.64 9.54
CA ALA A 160 -51.28 -30.92 9.01
C ALA A 160 -51.27 -31.28 7.52
N THR A 161 -50.31 -30.73 6.74
CA THR A 161 -50.29 -30.89 5.28
C THR A 161 -49.08 -31.68 4.76
N GLY A 162 -48.04 -31.88 5.58
CA GLY A 162 -46.79 -32.54 5.20
C GLY A 162 -45.91 -31.74 4.23
N LEU A 163 -46.33 -30.52 3.86
CA LEU A 163 -45.57 -29.66 2.95
C LEU A 163 -44.35 -29.06 3.66
N VAL A 164 -43.19 -29.16 3.00
CA VAL A 164 -41.93 -28.58 3.48
C VAL A 164 -41.79 -27.17 2.92
N LEU A 165 -41.96 -26.17 3.78
CA LEU A 165 -41.76 -24.76 3.44
C LEU A 165 -40.32 -24.37 3.76
N SER A 166 -39.63 -23.75 2.80
CA SER A 166 -38.33 -23.13 3.07
C SER A 166 -38.55 -21.78 3.77
N MET A 167 -37.81 -21.49 4.85
CA MET A 167 -37.94 -20.19 5.53
C MET A 167 -37.73 -19.00 4.57
N PRO A 168 -38.59 -17.96 4.65
CA PRO A 168 -38.38 -16.69 3.96
C PRO A 168 -37.18 -15.92 4.55
N ARG A 169 -36.60 -15.02 3.76
CA ARG A 169 -35.46 -14.17 4.12
C ARG A 169 -35.83 -13.07 5.10
#